data_AF-A0A1Q8L323-F1
#
_entry.id   AF-A0A1Q8L323-F1
#
_cell.length_a   1.000
_cell.length_b   1.000
_cell.length_c   1.000
_cell.angle_alpha   90.00
_cell.angle_beta   90.00
_cell.angle_gamma   90.00
#
_symmetry.space_group_name_H-M   'P 1'
#
loop_
_entity.id
_entity.type
_entity.pdbx_description
1 polymer ?
#
loop_
_entity_poly.entity_id
_entity_poly.type
_entity_poly.pdbx_seq_one_letter_code
_entity_poly.pdbx_strand_id
1 'polypeptide(L)'
;MERAAAKAAQERPVRLVRPGWWVYSYGPAGGAWAEVLGIEWRPQGRVRVKLRHLDGGAGVVETERSAPMSYLTGATARRVGICR
;
A
#
# COMPACT_ATOMS: atom_id res chain seq x y z
N MET A 1 14.31 -9.49 -0.09
CA MET A 1 13.26 -8.66 0.53
C MET A 1 11.93 -8.83 -0.20
N GLU A 2 11.84 -8.49 -1.49
CA GLU A 2 10.58 -8.56 -2.26
C GLU A 2 9.89 -9.93 -2.25
N ARG A 3 10.63 -11.03 -2.39
CA ARG A 3 10.06 -12.39 -2.32
C ARG A 3 9.44 -12.71 -0.94
N ALA A 4 10.04 -12.21 0.15
CA ALA A 4 9.51 -12.39 1.50
C ALA A 4 8.29 -11.51 1.74
N ALA A 5 8.32 -10.28 1.23
CA ALA A 5 7.19 -9.35 1.25
C ALA A 5 6.00 -9.92 0.47
N ALA A 6 6.20 -10.41 -0.75
CA ALA A 6 5.16 -11.03 -1.56
C ALA A 6 4.54 -12.25 -0.88
N LYS A 7 5.36 -13.10 -0.24
CA LYS A 7 4.86 -14.27 0.52
C LYS A 7 4.07 -13.88 1.77
N ALA A 8 4.44 -12.76 2.42
CA ALA A 8 3.78 -12.28 3.62
C ALA A 8 2.57 -11.38 3.33
N ALA A 9 2.43 -10.93 2.08
CA ALA A 9 1.39 -10.04 1.64
C ALA A 9 0.03 -10.72 1.76
N GLN A 10 -0.97 -9.94 2.13
CA GLN A 10 -2.36 -10.36 2.07
C GLN A 10 -3.08 -9.48 1.08
N GLU A 11 -4.05 -10.05 0.38
CA GLU A 11 -4.96 -9.27 -0.45
C GLU A 11 -6.19 -8.89 0.36
N ARG A 12 -6.50 -7.59 0.43
CA ARG A 12 -7.73 -7.09 1.03
C ARG A 12 -8.32 -5.94 0.23
N PRO A 13 -9.64 -5.69 0.37
CA PRO A 13 -10.24 -4.47 -0.12
C PRO A 13 -9.53 -3.23 0.43
N VAL A 14 -9.31 -2.23 -0.42
CA VAL A 14 -8.64 -0.97 -0.05
C VAL A 14 -9.30 -0.31 1.16
N ARG A 15 -10.62 -0.48 1.34
CA ARG A 15 -11.34 0.06 2.50
C ARG A 15 -10.82 -0.41 3.88
N LEU A 16 -10.05 -1.51 3.93
CA LEU A 16 -9.50 -2.07 5.16
C LEU A 16 -8.04 -1.66 5.43
N VAL A 17 -7.39 -1.02 4.45
CA VAL A 17 -6.02 -0.51 4.56
C VAL A 17 -5.99 0.64 5.57
N ARG A 18 -4.86 0.81 6.28
CA ARG A 18 -4.69 1.81 7.33
C ARG A 18 -3.37 2.59 7.15
N PRO A 19 -3.28 3.84 7.63
CA PRO A 19 -2.01 4.52 7.74
C PRO A 19 -0.95 3.72 8.51
N GLY A 20 0.30 3.78 8.07
CA GLY A 20 1.43 2.99 8.57
C GLY A 20 1.48 1.55 8.07
N TRP A 21 0.52 1.12 7.25
CA TRP A 21 0.61 -0.13 6.49
C TRP A 21 1.34 0.11 5.17
N TRP A 22 1.76 -0.96 4.53
CA TRP A 22 2.45 -0.93 3.25
C TRP A 22 1.59 -1.59 2.20
N VAL A 23 1.49 -0.99 1.02
CA VAL A 23 0.74 -1.54 -0.11
C VAL A 23 1.64 -1.68 -1.32
N TYR A 24 1.36 -2.67 -2.15
CA TYR A 24 2.04 -2.82 -3.43
C TYR A 24 1.28 -2.02 -4.48
N SER A 25 1.91 -0.96 -5.00
CA SER A 25 1.33 -0.09 -6.03
C SER A 25 2.07 -0.26 -7.35
N TYR A 26 1.32 -0.41 -8.45
CA TYR A 26 1.88 -0.42 -9.80
C TYR A 26 1.97 1.01 -10.35
N GLY A 27 3.20 1.45 -10.62
CA GLY A 27 3.49 2.69 -11.33
C GLY A 27 4.02 2.43 -12.75
N PRO A 28 4.30 3.49 -13.52
CA PRO A 28 4.81 3.37 -14.90
C PRO A 28 6.18 2.68 -14.99
N ALA A 29 6.97 2.70 -13.92
CA ALA A 29 8.28 2.03 -13.85
C ALA A 29 8.22 0.61 -13.26
N GLY A 30 7.02 0.08 -13.00
CA GLY A 30 6.80 -1.22 -12.34
C GLY A 30 6.10 -1.11 -10.99
N GLY A 31 5.96 -2.25 -10.32
CA GLY A 31 5.33 -2.33 -8.99
C GLY A 31 6.34 -2.10 -7.87
N ALA A 32 5.96 -1.34 -6.86
CA ALA A 32 6.78 -1.08 -5.68
C ALA A 32 5.94 -1.05 -4.40
N TRP A 33 6.58 -1.39 -3.28
CA TRP A 33 6.00 -1.23 -1.95
C TRP A 33 6.04 0.24 -1.52
N ALA A 34 4.93 0.73 -1.00
CA ALA A 34 4.82 2.09 -0.49
C ALA A 34 4.02 2.13 0.82
N GLU A 35 4.43 2.97 1.75
CA GLU A 35 3.75 3.19 3.02
C GLU A 35 2.52 4.07 2.82
N VAL A 36 1.42 3.70 3.45
CA VAL A 36 0.20 4.48 3.48
C VAL A 36 0.33 5.60 4.49
N LEU A 37 0.32 6.83 4.02
CA LEU A 37 0.35 8.02 4.87
C LEU A 37 -1.06 8.48 5.26
N GLY A 38 -2.03 8.29 4.37
CA GLY A 38 -3.39 8.77 4.57
C GLY A 38 -4.38 8.22 3.56
N ILE A 39 -5.65 8.24 3.94
CA ILE A 39 -6.76 7.71 3.14
C ILE A 39 -7.84 8.79 3.08
N GLU A 40 -8.19 9.19 1.86
CA GLU A 40 -9.26 10.14 1.59
C GLU A 40 -10.43 9.42 0.92
N TRP A 41 -11.57 9.39 1.61
CA TRP A 41 -12.80 8.84 1.06
C TRP A 41 -13.45 9.84 0.12
N ARG A 42 -13.70 9.43 -1.12
CA ARG A 42 -14.33 10.25 -2.14
C ARG A 42 -15.77 9.79 -2.38
N PRO A 43 -16.64 10.65 -2.95
CA PRO A 43 -17.97 10.25 -3.39
C PRO A 43 -17.93 9.05 -4.36
N GLN A 44 -19.09 8.45 -4.62
CA GLN A 44 -19.24 7.36 -5.60
C GLN A 44 -18.36 6.13 -5.30
N GLY A 45 -18.08 5.85 -4.02
CA GLY A 45 -17.32 4.66 -3.64
C GLY A 45 -15.84 4.70 -4.03
N ARG A 46 -15.30 5.86 -4.37
CA ARG A 46 -13.87 6.05 -4.67
C ARG A 46 -13.06 6.31 -3.40
N VAL A 47 -11.76 6.04 -3.48
CA VAL A 47 -10.79 6.29 -2.41
C VAL A 47 -9.47 6.75 -3.03
N ARG A 48 -8.87 7.77 -2.42
CA ARG A 48 -7.52 8.24 -2.74
C ARG A 48 -6.61 7.88 -1.57
N VAL A 49 -5.57 7.09 -1.84
CA VAL A 49 -4.58 6.66 -0.85
C VAL A 49 -3.28 7.43 -1.11
N LYS A 50 -2.83 8.18 -0.10
CA LYS A 50 -1.53 8.87 -0.13
C LYS A 50 -0.44 7.91 0.31
N LEU A 51 0.61 7.82 -0.47
CA LEU A 51 1.68 6.86 -0.32
C LEU A 51 3.05 7.53 -0.20
N ARG A 52 3.98 6.85 0.48
CA ARG A 52 5.41 7.16 0.48
C ARG A 52 6.20 5.93 0.04
N HIS A 53 6.93 6.07 -1.06
CA HIS A 53 7.81 5.04 -1.58
C HIS A 53 9.10 4.91 -0.74
N LEU A 54 9.82 3.81 -0.92
CA LEU A 54 11.07 3.54 -0.18
C LEU A 54 12.19 4.56 -0.46
N ASP A 55 12.19 5.17 -1.65
CA ASP A 55 13.08 6.25 -2.04
C ASP A 55 12.67 7.61 -1.45
N GLY A 56 11.59 7.66 -0.66
CA GLY A 56 11.02 8.89 -0.11
C GLY A 56 10.05 9.61 -1.06
N GLY A 57 9.87 9.11 -2.29
CA GLY A 57 8.95 9.66 -3.27
C GLY A 57 7.50 9.63 -2.78
N ALA A 58 6.76 10.69 -3.06
CA ALA A 58 5.33 10.74 -2.79
C ALA A 58 4.56 10.03 -3.91
N GLY A 59 3.59 9.20 -3.53
CA GLY A 59 2.71 8.48 -4.45
C GLY A 59 1.24 8.71 -4.11
N VAL A 60 0.37 8.56 -5.10
CA VAL A 60 -1.09 8.58 -4.90
C VAL A 60 -1.71 7.46 -5.73
N VAL A 61 -2.58 6.67 -5.10
CA VAL A 61 -3.41 5.68 -5.80
C VAL A 61 -4.87 6.08 -5.65
N GLU A 62 -5.58 6.18 -6.77
CA GLU A 62 -7.02 6.37 -6.79
C GLU A 62 -7.71 5.13 -7.33
N THR A 63 -8.61 4.58 -6.53
CA THR A 63 -9.31 3.34 -6.90
C THR A 63 -10.67 3.26 -6.22
N GLU A 64 -11.38 2.16 -6.44
CA GLU A 64 -12.63 1.85 -5.75
C GLU A 64 -12.36 1.29 -4.35
N ARG A 65 -13.26 1.55 -3.40
CA ARG A 65 -13.14 1.07 -2.01
C ARG A 65 -13.11 -0.47 -1.91
N SER A 66 -13.74 -1.15 -2.85
CA SER A 66 -13.82 -2.62 -2.96
C SER A 66 -12.63 -3.22 -3.71
N ALA A 67 -11.82 -2.41 -4.41
CA ALA A 67 -10.73 -2.93 -5.22
C ALA A 67 -9.75 -3.73 -4.35
N PRO A 68 -9.29 -4.90 -4.82
CA PRO A 68 -8.29 -5.69 -4.11
C PRO A 68 -6.96 -4.94 -4.12
N MET A 69 -6.24 -5.01 -3.00
CA MET A 69 -4.90 -4.46 -2.86
C MET A 69 -4.05 -5.37 -1.98
N SER A 70 -2.84 -5.67 -2.46
CA SER A 70 -1.83 -6.37 -1.68
C SER A 70 -1.26 -5.44 -0.62
N TYR A 71 -1.28 -5.88 0.63
CA TYR A 71 -0.81 -5.09 1.75
C TYR A 71 0.01 -5.90 2.76
N LEU A 72 0.77 -5.16 3.57
CA LEU A 72 1.49 -5.63 4.75
C LEU A 72 1.18 -4.66 5.89
N THR A 73 0.93 -5.18 7.09
CA THR A 73 0.87 -4.33 8.28
C THR A 73 2.25 -3.75 8.56
N GLY A 74 2.34 -2.62 9.29
CA GLY A 74 3.64 -2.05 9.67
C GLY A 74 4.55 -3.04 10.40
N ALA A 75 4.00 -3.89 11.28
CA ALA A 75 4.75 -4.93 11.97
C ALA A 75 5.31 -6.00 10.99
N THR A 76 4.49 -6.44 10.03
CA THR A 76 4.96 -7.39 9.02
C THR A 76 5.99 -6.76 8.10
N ALA A 77 5.80 -5.50 7.69
CA ALA A 77 6.75 -4.76 6.86
C ALA A 77 8.13 -4.67 7.54
N ARG A 78 8.20 -4.37 8.84
CA ARG A 78 9.46 -4.41 9.61
C ARG A 78 10.07 -5.81 9.65
N ARG A 79 9.26 -6.82 9.96
CA ARG A 79 9.71 -8.22 10.04
C ARG A 79 10.32 -8.75 8.74
N VAL A 80 9.80 -8.32 7.58
CA VAL A 80 10.30 -8.73 6.26
C VAL A 80 11.33 -7.76 5.67
N GLY A 81 11.73 -6.73 6.42
CA GLY A 81 12.80 -5.80 6.08
C GLY A 81 12.41 -4.67 5.13
N ILE A 82 11.12 -4.38 4.92
CA ILE A 82 10.67 -3.25 4.08
C ILE A 82 10.98 -1.91 4.72
N CYS A 83 10.74 -1.79 6.02
CA CYS A 83 11.07 -0.60 6.78
C CYS A 83 11.85 -0.98 8.03
N ARG A 84 12.68 -0.04 8.51
CA ARG A 84 13.36 -0.13 9.81
C ARG A 84 12.47 0.46 10.90
#